data_AF-D1YZA9-F1
#
_entry.id   AF-D1YZA9-F1
#
_cell.length_a   1.000
_cell.length_b   1.000
_cell.length_c   1.000
_cell.angle_alpha   90.00
_cell.angle_beta   90.00
_cell.angle_gamma   90.00
#
_symmetry.space_group_name_H-M   'P 1'
#
loop_
_entity.id
_entity.type
_entity.pdbx_description
1 polymer ?
#
loop_
_entity_poly.entity_id
_entity_poly.type
_entity_poly.pdbx_seq_one_letter_code
_entity_poly.pdbx_strand_id
1 'polypeptide(L)'
;MICTAFKSFLIMGKVVSLSAGLLMALPSHSKMAGGMVHWTNEGIDISPGGIMRYISGNDEADTASILETEKLYYAASVDKTLSRLALARSRIDAADLTGKERSMLHGRLDSGVSWLKMNKKAFISARDRASFEKEVDLKMWHAVKMLPTASEGYSIACAIEKRLDKAPDSRGKAEAIRLDSWAKSTFLRLLNLDGRTDFAAAEKDRIEAFSKLSRADNWLKKAAA
;
A
#
# COMPACT_ATOMS: atom_id res chain seq x y z
N MET A 1 -10.91 -9.38 -46.76
CA MET A 1 -12.25 -8.77 -46.74
C MET A 1 -12.73 -8.69 -45.30
N ILE A 2 -13.01 -7.47 -44.86
CA ILE A 2 -13.40 -7.07 -43.51
C ILE A 2 -14.92 -6.89 -43.50
N CYS A 3 -15.62 -7.41 -42.49
CA CYS A 3 -16.93 -6.93 -42.02
C CYS A 3 -17.14 -7.46 -40.58
N THR A 4 -16.86 -6.69 -39.52
CA THR A 4 -17.75 -5.79 -38.75
C THR A 4 -19.10 -6.35 -38.30
N ALA A 5 -19.27 -6.49 -36.97
CA ALA A 5 -20.46 -6.15 -36.15
C ALA A 5 -20.16 -6.59 -34.69
N PHE A 6 -19.66 -5.75 -33.79
CA PHE A 6 -20.39 -4.76 -32.99
C PHE A 6 -21.78 -5.24 -32.52
N LYS A 7 -21.86 -5.73 -31.29
CA LYS A 7 -23.12 -5.80 -30.53
C LYS A 7 -22.94 -5.05 -29.21
N SER A 8 -23.69 -3.97 -29.12
CA SER A 8 -23.64 -2.98 -28.07
C SER A 8 -24.31 -3.44 -26.78
N PHE A 9 -23.73 -2.92 -25.71
CA PHE A 9 -24.26 -2.67 -24.39
C PHE A 9 -25.73 -2.19 -24.38
N LEU A 10 -26.53 -2.78 -23.48
CA LEU A 10 -27.77 -2.18 -22.99
C LEU A 10 -27.96 -2.64 -21.53
N ILE A 11 -27.45 -1.85 -20.58
CA ILE A 11 -27.87 -1.93 -19.17
C ILE A 11 -28.35 -0.53 -18.78
N MET A 12 -29.66 -0.37 -18.84
CA MET A 12 -30.39 0.75 -18.24
C MET A 12 -30.41 0.60 -16.73
N GLY A 13 -30.08 1.70 -16.04
CA GLY A 13 -30.87 2.20 -14.90
C GLY A 13 -30.69 1.50 -13.55
N LYS A 14 -30.05 2.20 -12.62
CA LYS A 14 -30.78 2.98 -11.60
C LYS A 14 -29.82 3.83 -10.77
N VAL A 15 -30.06 5.13 -10.81
CA VAL A 15 -29.56 6.12 -9.86
C VAL A 15 -30.30 5.88 -8.54
N VAL A 16 -29.57 5.60 -7.47
CA VAL A 16 -30.10 5.72 -6.12
C VAL A 16 -29.33 6.85 -5.44
N SER A 17 -30.00 7.99 -5.39
CA SER A 17 -29.75 9.07 -4.45
C SER A 17 -30.06 8.57 -3.05
N LEU A 18 -29.13 8.75 -2.12
CA LEU A 18 -29.38 8.59 -0.68
C LEU A 18 -28.60 9.68 0.06
N SER A 19 -29.19 10.87 0.05
CA SER A 19 -28.96 11.91 1.04
C SER A 19 -30.13 11.88 2.03
N ALA A 20 -29.90 11.39 3.25
CA ALA A 20 -30.66 11.74 4.45
C ALA A 20 -29.89 11.26 5.67
N GLY A 21 -29.81 12.13 6.66
CA GLY A 21 -28.97 11.96 7.84
C GLY A 21 -29.32 10.76 8.69
N LEU A 22 -28.30 10.22 9.32
CA LEU A 22 -28.41 9.42 10.53
C LEU A 22 -27.44 10.03 11.54
N LEU A 23 -27.90 11.08 12.21
CA LEU A 23 -27.35 11.51 13.50
C LEU A 23 -27.80 10.45 14.52
N MET A 24 -26.97 9.43 14.72
CA MET A 24 -27.08 8.52 15.85
C MET A 24 -25.97 8.89 16.83
N ALA A 25 -26.39 9.31 18.02
CA ALA A 25 -25.53 9.55 19.16
C ALA A 25 -24.64 8.32 19.40
N LEU A 26 -23.33 8.53 19.43
CA LEU A 26 -22.38 7.49 19.83
C LEU A 26 -22.41 7.38 21.36
N PRO A 27 -22.68 6.18 21.92
CA PRO A 27 -22.34 5.92 23.30
C PRO A 27 -20.81 5.94 23.43
N SER A 28 -20.32 6.77 24.33
CA SER A 28 -18.94 6.75 24.79
C SER A 28 -18.60 5.35 25.32
N HIS A 29 -17.55 4.77 24.75
CA HIS A 29 -16.89 3.52 25.18
C HIS A 29 -17.44 2.23 24.56
N SER A 30 -17.11 2.02 23.28
CA SER A 30 -16.82 0.66 22.79
C SER A 30 -15.76 0.74 21.68
N LYS A 31 -14.55 0.24 21.97
CA LYS A 31 -13.52 -0.01 20.97
C LYS A 31 -13.86 -1.35 20.31
N MET A 32 -14.70 -1.32 19.28
CA MET A 32 -15.00 -2.52 18.50
C MET A 32 -13.96 -2.77 17.41
N ALA A 33 -13.56 -4.04 17.36
CA ALA A 33 -12.73 -4.69 16.38
C ALA A 33 -13.34 -4.58 14.97
N GLY A 34 -12.53 -4.08 14.03
CA GLY A 34 -12.89 -3.97 12.61
C GLY A 34 -11.75 -3.47 11.71
N GLY A 35 -10.56 -3.31 12.27
CA GLY A 35 -9.35 -2.85 11.60
C GLY A 35 -8.28 -2.82 12.67
N MET A 36 -7.34 -3.77 12.63
CA MET A 36 -6.35 -3.92 13.70
C MET A 36 -5.44 -2.69 13.80
N VAL A 37 -5.87 -1.75 14.63
CA VAL A 37 -5.11 -0.66 15.20
C VAL A 37 -4.88 -1.02 16.65
N HIS A 38 -3.66 -1.40 16.98
CA HIS A 38 -3.12 -0.99 18.27
C HIS A 38 -2.10 0.15 18.11
N TRP A 39 -1.56 0.42 16.90
CA TRP A 39 -0.51 1.42 16.66
C TRP A 39 -0.50 1.96 15.20
N THR A 40 -1.49 2.75 14.76
CA THR A 40 -1.35 3.45 13.44
C THR A 40 -1.80 4.91 13.39
N ASN A 41 -2.08 5.54 14.52
CA ASN A 41 -2.00 7.00 14.65
C ASN A 41 -1.09 7.22 15.86
N GLU A 42 0.24 7.19 15.79
CA GLU A 42 1.17 7.98 14.97
C GLU A 42 2.28 7.06 14.44
N GLY A 43 2.61 7.17 13.16
CA GLY A 43 3.49 6.23 12.47
C GLY A 43 4.94 6.23 12.98
N ILE A 44 5.50 5.03 13.06
CA ILE A 44 6.85 4.63 13.55
C ILE A 44 6.78 4.16 15.01
N ASP A 45 6.98 2.85 15.20
CA ASP A 45 7.35 2.32 16.51
C ASP A 45 8.77 2.77 16.82
N ILE A 46 8.89 3.87 17.57
CA ILE A 46 10.17 4.45 18.01
C ILE A 46 10.63 3.80 19.33
N SER A 47 9.87 2.84 19.88
CA SER A 47 10.22 2.23 21.16
C SER A 47 11.22 1.08 20.94
N PRO A 48 12.36 1.06 21.65
CA PRO A 48 13.32 -0.05 21.57
C PRO A 48 12.79 -1.40 22.08
N GLY A 49 11.51 -1.48 22.49
CA GLY A 49 10.92 -2.65 23.14
C GLY A 49 9.78 -3.32 22.38
N GLY A 50 9.27 -2.73 21.29
CA GLY A 50 8.08 -3.26 20.62
C GLY A 50 6.88 -3.39 21.57
N ILE A 51 6.07 -4.44 21.38
CA ILE A 51 4.88 -4.79 22.18
C ILE A 51 5.16 -4.86 23.71
N MET A 52 6.43 -4.99 24.12
CA MET A 52 6.83 -5.19 25.52
C MET A 52 6.40 -4.10 26.48
N ARG A 53 6.32 -2.82 26.06
CA ARG A 53 5.92 -1.76 27.00
C ARG A 53 4.46 -1.89 27.47
N TYR A 54 3.63 -2.61 26.70
CA TYR A 54 2.24 -2.88 27.04
C TYR A 54 2.07 -4.17 27.87
N ILE A 55 2.99 -5.13 27.73
CA ILE A 55 2.98 -6.40 28.49
C ILE A 55 3.69 -6.25 29.85
N SER A 56 4.68 -5.36 29.96
CA SER A 56 5.43 -5.08 31.19
C SER A 56 4.61 -4.45 32.33
N GLY A 57 3.30 -4.24 32.15
CA GLY A 57 2.37 -3.87 33.21
C GLY A 57 1.65 -5.06 33.86
N ASN A 58 1.86 -6.29 33.35
CA ASN A 58 1.36 -7.54 33.91
C ASN A 58 2.56 -8.41 34.32
N ASP A 59 3.03 -8.21 35.54
CA ASP A 59 3.97 -9.11 36.21
C ASP A 59 3.37 -10.53 36.24
N GLU A 60 3.99 -11.47 35.51
CA GLU A 60 3.87 -12.96 35.57
C GLU A 60 3.90 -13.66 34.19
N ALA A 61 4.03 -12.96 33.06
CA ALA A 61 4.24 -13.64 31.78
C ALA A 61 5.69 -14.17 31.65
N ASP A 62 5.86 -15.50 31.66
CA ASP A 62 7.12 -16.17 31.37
C ASP A 62 7.71 -15.66 30.04
N THR A 63 8.97 -15.23 30.07
CA THR A 63 9.73 -14.72 28.91
C THR A 63 9.64 -15.60 27.66
N ALA A 64 9.50 -16.92 27.82
CA ALA A 64 9.28 -17.84 26.71
C ALA A 64 7.90 -17.65 26.03
N SER A 65 6.84 -17.44 26.82
CA SER A 65 5.48 -17.19 26.33
C SER A 65 5.38 -15.87 25.54
N ILE A 66 6.13 -14.85 25.98
CA ILE A 66 6.24 -13.57 25.29
C ILE A 66 6.88 -13.74 23.91
N LEU A 67 8.03 -14.43 23.84
CA LEU A 67 8.74 -14.66 22.58
C LEU A 67 7.87 -15.42 21.57
N GLU A 68 7.17 -16.47 22.00
CA GLU A 68 6.27 -17.22 21.11
C GLU A 68 5.12 -16.35 20.59
N THR A 69 4.55 -15.50 21.44
CA THR A 69 3.49 -14.56 21.04
C THR A 69 3.99 -13.57 19.99
N GLU A 70 5.20 -13.04 20.14
CA GLU A 70 5.81 -12.12 19.16
C GLU A 70 6.10 -12.79 17.83
N LYS A 71 6.65 -14.01 17.84
CA LYS A 71 6.87 -14.79 16.61
C LYS A 71 5.57 -14.94 15.83
N LEU A 72 4.48 -15.31 16.51
CA LEU A 72 3.16 -15.44 15.90
C LEU A 72 2.65 -14.12 15.34
N TYR A 73 2.83 -13.01 16.07
CA TYR A 73 2.47 -11.68 15.60
C TYR A 73 3.19 -11.29 14.30
N TYR A 74 4.52 -11.44 14.26
CA TYR A 74 5.31 -11.11 13.06
C TYR A 74 4.97 -12.05 11.89
N ALA A 75 4.77 -13.35 12.16
CA ALA A 75 4.33 -14.31 11.15
C ALA A 75 2.97 -13.92 10.54
N ALA A 76 1.99 -13.53 11.35
CA ALA A 76 0.69 -13.05 10.87
C ALA A 76 0.82 -11.73 10.07
N SER A 77 1.71 -10.83 10.49
CA SER A 77 2.03 -9.60 9.79
C SER A 77 2.67 -9.87 8.41
N VAL A 78 3.48 -10.95 8.30
CA VAL A 78 4.03 -11.43 7.01
C VAL A 78 2.89 -11.86 6.11
N ASP A 79 1.99 -12.71 6.59
CA ASP A 79 0.89 -13.27 5.79
C ASP A 79 -0.04 -12.17 5.26
N LYS A 80 -0.32 -11.16 6.09
CA LYS A 80 -1.05 -9.96 5.67
C LYS A 80 -0.32 -9.22 4.55
N THR A 81 1.00 -9.09 4.64
CA THR A 81 1.80 -8.34 3.67
C THR A 81 1.94 -9.13 2.36
N LEU A 82 2.12 -10.46 2.41
CA LEU A 82 2.09 -11.36 1.26
C LEU A 82 0.76 -11.27 0.51
N SER A 83 -0.37 -11.26 1.24
CA SER A 83 -1.70 -11.12 0.63
C SER A 83 -1.85 -9.78 -0.10
N ARG A 84 -1.31 -8.69 0.45
CA ARG A 84 -1.30 -7.37 -0.19
C ARG A 84 -0.41 -7.34 -1.44
N LEU A 85 0.75 -8.00 -1.42
CA LEU A 85 1.61 -8.12 -2.60
C LEU A 85 0.93 -8.92 -3.71
N ALA A 86 0.20 -9.99 -3.37
CA ALA A 86 -0.58 -10.78 -4.33
C ALA A 86 -1.74 -9.97 -4.96
N LEU A 87 -2.43 -9.17 -4.14
CA LEU A 87 -3.46 -8.25 -4.64
C LEU A 87 -2.87 -7.19 -5.57
N ALA A 88 -1.75 -6.57 -5.18
CA ALA A 88 -1.06 -5.59 -6.00
C ALA A 88 -0.61 -6.20 -7.35
N ARG A 89 -0.10 -7.44 -7.34
CA ARG A 89 0.22 -8.18 -8.56
C ARG A 89 -0.99 -8.33 -9.48
N SER A 90 -2.12 -8.78 -8.93
CA SER A 90 -3.35 -8.95 -9.71
C SER A 90 -3.83 -7.62 -10.33
N ARG A 91 -3.65 -6.50 -9.61
CA ARG A 91 -3.96 -5.15 -10.12
C ARG A 91 -3.00 -4.71 -11.23
N ILE A 92 -1.73 -5.06 -11.13
CA ILE A 92 -0.70 -4.79 -12.15
C ILE A 92 -0.95 -5.62 -13.42
N ASP A 93 -1.35 -6.88 -13.26
CA ASP A 93 -1.71 -7.77 -14.37
C ASP A 93 -2.92 -7.23 -15.14
N ALA A 94 -3.89 -6.65 -14.43
CA ALA A 94 -5.06 -5.99 -15.01
C ALA A 94 -4.77 -4.58 -15.55
N ALA A 95 -3.61 -3.99 -15.24
CA ALA A 95 -3.26 -2.65 -15.68
C ALA A 95 -2.72 -2.65 -17.11
N ASP A 96 -3.12 -1.63 -17.88
CA ASP A 96 -2.54 -1.36 -19.20
C ASP A 96 -1.13 -0.77 -19.03
N LEU A 97 -0.15 -1.63 -18.80
CA LEU A 97 1.27 -1.30 -18.67
C LEU A 97 2.07 -1.84 -19.84
N THR A 98 3.18 -1.17 -20.16
CA THR A 98 4.17 -1.73 -21.09
C THR A 98 4.85 -2.96 -20.49
N GLY A 99 5.44 -3.81 -21.33
CA GLY A 99 6.18 -4.99 -20.87
C GLY A 99 7.32 -4.65 -19.90
N LYS A 100 8.00 -3.52 -20.12
CA LYS A 100 9.08 -3.04 -19.25
C LYS A 100 8.56 -2.61 -17.88
N GLU A 101 7.49 -1.83 -17.83
CA GLU A 101 6.87 -1.38 -16.58
C GLU A 101 6.33 -2.57 -15.76
N ARG A 102 5.61 -3.49 -16.42
CA ARG A 102 5.12 -4.70 -15.78
C ARG A 102 6.28 -5.53 -15.21
N SER A 103 7.30 -5.81 -16.01
CA SER A 103 8.45 -6.60 -15.57
C SER A 103 9.17 -5.97 -14.37
N MET A 104 9.33 -4.65 -14.35
CA MET A 104 9.92 -3.93 -13.22
C MET A 104 9.10 -4.11 -11.94
N LEU A 105 7.78 -3.89 -12.02
CA LEU A 105 6.89 -4.03 -10.87
C LEU A 105 6.85 -5.46 -10.34
N HIS A 106 6.73 -6.46 -11.22
CA HIS A 106 6.76 -7.86 -10.81
C HIS A 106 8.08 -8.22 -10.12
N GLY A 107 9.22 -7.80 -10.68
CA GLY A 107 10.53 -8.04 -10.06
C GLY A 107 10.63 -7.47 -8.64
N ARG A 108 10.08 -6.27 -8.40
CA ARG A 108 10.03 -5.67 -7.07
C ARG A 108 9.12 -6.44 -6.11
N LEU A 109 7.93 -6.81 -6.55
CA LEU A 109 7.01 -7.62 -5.76
C LEU A 109 7.60 -9.01 -5.43
N ASP A 110 8.24 -9.68 -6.39
CA ASP A 110 8.88 -11.00 -6.19
C ASP A 110 10.04 -10.94 -5.21
N SER A 111 10.82 -9.85 -5.25
CA SER A 111 11.89 -9.60 -4.29
C SER A 111 11.33 -9.44 -2.88
N GLY A 112 10.25 -8.65 -2.72
CA GLY A 112 9.54 -8.50 -1.44
C GLY A 112 8.95 -9.81 -0.91
N VAL A 113 8.31 -10.59 -1.78
CA VAL A 113 7.76 -11.93 -1.42
C VAL A 113 8.87 -12.86 -0.95
N SER A 114 10.00 -12.91 -1.67
CA SER A 114 11.12 -13.77 -1.33
C SER A 114 11.71 -13.39 0.03
N TRP A 115 11.92 -12.09 0.26
CA TRP A 115 12.40 -11.58 1.54
C TRP A 115 11.45 -11.93 2.70
N LEU A 116 10.13 -11.73 2.53
CA LEU A 116 9.14 -12.06 3.55
C LEU A 116 9.10 -13.56 3.90
N LYS A 117 9.19 -14.43 2.89
CA LYS A 117 9.21 -15.89 3.10
C LYS A 117 10.46 -16.33 3.88
N MET A 118 11.63 -15.78 3.54
CA MET A 118 12.87 -16.07 4.26
C MET A 118 12.77 -15.62 5.73
N ASN A 119 12.35 -14.37 5.96
CA ASN A 119 12.25 -13.80 7.30
C ASN A 119 11.21 -14.52 8.17
N LYS A 120 10.04 -14.88 7.61
CA LYS A 120 9.03 -15.66 8.33
C LYS A 120 9.60 -16.98 8.86
N LYS A 121 10.36 -17.69 8.03
CA LYS A 121 11.02 -18.94 8.43
C LYS A 121 12.02 -18.68 9.56
N ALA A 122 12.81 -17.62 9.45
CA ALA A 122 13.81 -17.25 10.44
C ALA A 122 13.17 -16.91 11.80
N PHE A 123 12.13 -16.07 11.83
CA PHE A 123 11.37 -15.71 13.02
C PHE A 123 10.86 -16.93 13.78
N ILE A 124 10.18 -17.84 13.07
CA ILE A 124 9.60 -19.05 13.65
C ILE A 124 10.69 -19.97 14.21
N SER A 125 11.85 -20.03 13.55
CA SER A 125 12.96 -20.90 13.95
C SER A 125 13.85 -20.34 15.07
N ALA A 126 13.71 -19.06 15.43
CA ALA A 126 14.55 -18.42 16.44
C ALA A 126 14.35 -19.10 17.80
N ARG A 127 15.43 -19.53 18.46
CA ARG A 127 15.35 -20.25 19.74
C ARG A 127 15.26 -19.34 20.95
N ASP A 128 15.74 -18.11 20.80
CA ASP A 128 15.85 -17.12 21.86
C ASP A 128 15.61 -15.71 21.30
N ARG A 129 15.48 -14.75 22.22
CA ARG A 129 15.21 -13.35 21.90
C ARG A 129 16.30 -12.72 21.06
N ALA A 130 17.56 -12.98 21.36
CA ALA A 130 18.69 -12.41 20.64
C ALA A 130 18.74 -12.88 19.17
N SER A 131 18.42 -14.15 18.93
CA SER A 131 18.29 -14.71 17.59
C SER A 131 17.09 -14.13 16.86
N PHE A 132 15.97 -13.94 17.55
CA PHE A 132 14.77 -13.33 16.97
C PHE A 132 15.00 -11.88 16.55
N GLU A 133 15.60 -11.06 17.40
CA GLU A 133 15.87 -9.64 17.14
C GLU A 133 16.85 -9.40 15.99
N LYS A 134 17.78 -10.34 15.74
CA LYS A 134 18.69 -10.28 14.59
C LYS A 134 17.96 -10.40 13.25
N GLU A 135 16.86 -11.15 13.22
CA GLU A 135 16.10 -11.39 11.99
C GLU A 135 15.12 -10.25 11.71
N VAL A 136 14.59 -9.60 12.75
CA VAL A 136 13.58 -8.54 12.61
C VAL A 136 14.25 -7.21 12.21
N ASP A 137 14.55 -7.05 10.92
CA ASP A 137 14.92 -5.74 10.38
C ASP A 137 13.65 -4.90 10.15
N LEU A 138 13.29 -4.11 11.17
CA LEU A 138 12.13 -3.21 11.15
C LEU A 138 12.16 -2.25 9.97
N LYS A 139 13.34 -1.78 9.54
CA LYS A 139 13.43 -0.82 8.44
C LYS A 139 13.19 -1.50 7.10
N MET A 140 13.80 -2.65 6.86
CA MET A 140 13.52 -3.44 5.66
C MET A 140 12.06 -3.90 5.61
N TRP A 141 11.48 -4.23 6.77
CA TRP A 141 10.06 -4.55 6.91
C TRP A 141 9.15 -3.41 6.44
N HIS A 142 9.45 -2.16 6.83
CA HIS A 142 8.73 -0.99 6.36
C HIS A 142 8.91 -0.76 4.86
N ALA A 143 10.10 -0.96 4.31
CA ALA A 143 10.34 -0.88 2.87
C ALA A 143 9.46 -1.88 2.09
N VAL A 144 9.41 -3.14 2.53
CA VAL A 144 8.59 -4.16 1.86
C VAL A 144 7.09 -3.87 1.97
N LYS A 145 6.63 -3.31 3.10
CA LYS A 145 5.22 -2.88 3.28
C LYS A 145 4.79 -1.75 2.35
N MET A 146 5.72 -0.95 1.84
CA MET A 146 5.43 0.10 0.86
C MET A 146 5.27 -0.43 -0.57
N LEU A 147 5.82 -1.61 -0.89
CA LEU A 147 5.80 -2.15 -2.25
C LEU A 147 4.39 -2.27 -2.86
N PRO A 148 3.35 -2.77 -2.16
CA PRO A 148 2.01 -2.88 -2.74
C PRO A 148 1.46 -1.51 -3.19
N THR A 149 1.51 -0.52 -2.30
CA THR A 149 0.93 0.80 -2.54
C THR A 149 1.75 1.61 -3.55
N ALA A 150 3.08 1.48 -3.53
CA ALA A 150 3.95 2.10 -4.51
C ALA A 150 3.75 1.51 -5.91
N SER A 151 3.57 0.20 -6.00
CA SER A 151 3.29 -0.48 -7.27
C SER A 151 1.96 -0.07 -7.88
N GLU A 152 0.91 0.02 -7.05
CA GLU A 152 -0.40 0.51 -7.48
C GLU A 152 -0.35 1.97 -7.90
N GLY A 153 0.29 2.84 -7.10
CA GLY A 153 0.45 4.25 -7.42
C GLY A 153 1.18 4.48 -8.74
N TYR A 154 2.27 3.74 -8.98
CA TYR A 154 2.99 3.78 -10.25
C TYR A 154 2.11 3.35 -11.41
N SER A 155 1.34 2.27 -11.24
CA SER A 155 0.44 1.75 -12.29
C SER A 155 -0.66 2.76 -12.64
N ILE A 156 -1.22 3.44 -11.64
CA ILE A 156 -2.21 4.52 -11.83
C ILE A 156 -1.58 5.69 -12.60
N ALA A 157 -0.36 6.10 -12.23
CA ALA A 157 0.34 7.18 -12.92
C ALA A 157 0.56 6.85 -14.41
N CYS A 158 1.03 5.65 -14.75
CA CYS A 158 1.14 5.21 -16.15
C CYS A 158 -0.20 5.26 -16.91
N ALA A 159 -1.31 4.91 -16.25
CA ALA A 159 -2.63 4.98 -16.87
C ALA A 159 -3.11 6.43 -17.09
N ILE A 160 -2.79 7.34 -16.17
CA ILE A 160 -3.09 8.77 -16.30
C ILE A 160 -2.24 9.39 -17.41
N GLU A 161 -0.94 9.13 -17.44
CA GLU A 161 0.00 9.58 -18.49
C GLU A 161 -0.54 9.26 -19.90
N LYS A 162 -0.91 7.99 -20.14
CA LYS A 162 -1.51 7.55 -21.42
C LYS A 162 -2.79 8.31 -21.81
N ARG A 163 -3.59 8.72 -20.83
CA ARG A 163 -4.82 9.50 -21.04
C ARG A 163 -4.50 10.97 -21.28
N LEU A 164 -3.51 11.53 -20.59
CA LEU A 164 -3.02 12.90 -20.82
C LEU A 164 -2.43 13.06 -22.22
N ASP A 165 -1.68 12.08 -22.71
CA ASP A 165 -1.11 12.09 -24.06
C ASP A 165 -2.18 12.25 -25.15
N LYS A 166 -3.35 11.63 -24.94
CA LYS A 166 -4.49 11.64 -25.86
C LYS A 166 -5.45 12.82 -25.66
N ALA A 167 -5.33 13.56 -24.55
CA ALA A 167 -6.24 14.65 -24.23
C ALA A 167 -6.00 15.87 -25.14
N PRO A 168 -7.04 16.64 -25.50
CA PRO A 168 -6.88 17.86 -26.28
C PRO A 168 -5.99 18.87 -25.53
N ASP A 169 -5.18 19.61 -26.28
CA ASP A 169 -4.37 20.67 -25.67
C ASP A 169 -5.30 21.81 -25.22
N SER A 170 -5.26 22.08 -23.92
CA SER A 170 -6.16 23.02 -23.27
C SER A 170 -5.57 23.51 -21.96
N ARG A 171 -6.14 24.60 -21.44
CA ARG A 171 -5.66 25.24 -20.21
C ARG A 171 -5.64 24.22 -19.06
N GLY A 172 -4.46 24.01 -18.49
CA GLY A 172 -4.25 23.10 -17.36
C GLY A 172 -3.67 21.74 -17.72
N LYS A 173 -3.56 21.37 -19.01
CA LYS A 173 -2.93 20.11 -19.44
C LYS A 173 -1.48 20.01 -18.96
N ALA A 174 -0.70 21.08 -19.16
CA ALA A 174 0.70 21.15 -18.73
C ALA A 174 0.87 20.93 -17.22
N GLU A 175 -0.04 21.49 -16.41
CA GLU A 175 -0.01 21.27 -14.95
C GLU A 175 -0.40 19.83 -14.59
N ALA A 176 -1.40 19.24 -15.25
CA ALA A 176 -1.77 17.85 -15.02
C ALA A 176 -0.62 16.88 -15.35
N ILE A 177 0.10 17.12 -16.45
CA ILE A 177 1.32 16.37 -16.83
C ILE A 177 2.40 16.52 -15.76
N ARG A 178 2.64 17.74 -15.27
CA ARG A 178 3.63 17.99 -14.22
C ARG A 178 3.31 17.24 -12.92
N LEU A 179 2.03 17.24 -12.51
CA LEU A 179 1.56 16.54 -11.32
C LEU A 179 1.71 15.01 -11.45
N ASP A 180 1.32 14.46 -12.59
CA ASP A 180 1.45 13.03 -12.89
C ASP A 180 2.92 12.58 -12.93
N SER A 181 3.77 13.29 -13.68
CA SER A 181 5.20 13.00 -13.78
C SER A 181 5.90 13.02 -12.42
N TRP A 182 5.57 14.02 -11.58
CA TRP A 182 6.09 14.07 -10.21
C TRP A 182 5.65 12.85 -9.39
N ALA A 183 4.36 12.50 -9.43
CA ALA A 183 3.83 11.37 -8.67
C ALA A 183 4.42 10.04 -9.14
N LYS A 184 4.54 9.84 -10.46
CA LYS A 184 5.19 8.67 -11.07
C LYS A 184 6.63 8.51 -10.58
N SER A 185 7.42 9.59 -10.59
CA SER A 185 8.79 9.60 -10.06
C SER A 185 8.84 9.28 -8.57
N THR A 186 7.93 9.84 -7.78
CA THR A 186 7.82 9.53 -6.35
C THR A 186 7.52 8.06 -6.10
N PHE A 187 6.55 7.47 -6.80
CA PHE A 187 6.26 6.04 -6.65
C PHE A 187 7.42 5.16 -7.11
N LEU A 188 8.14 5.55 -8.17
CA LEU A 188 9.34 4.84 -8.59
C LEU A 188 10.41 4.84 -7.49
N ARG A 189 10.64 5.97 -6.82
CA ARG A 189 11.54 6.03 -5.65
C ARG A 189 11.04 5.15 -4.51
N LEU A 190 9.74 5.15 -4.21
CA LEU A 190 9.13 4.33 -3.14
C LEU A 190 9.22 2.82 -3.40
N LEU A 191 9.40 2.38 -4.65
CA LEU A 191 9.68 0.97 -4.98
C LEU A 191 11.12 0.54 -4.60
N ASN A 192 11.99 1.49 -4.26
CA ASN A 192 13.42 1.30 -4.05
C ASN A 192 13.86 1.69 -2.63
N LEU A 193 12.95 1.72 -1.66
CA LEU A 193 13.29 2.01 -0.26
C LEU A 193 14.17 0.91 0.34
N ASP A 194 14.98 1.29 1.32
CA ASP A 194 15.94 0.41 2.00
C ASP A 194 16.01 0.69 3.51
N GLY A 195 16.92 -0.02 4.20
CA GLY A 195 17.17 0.13 5.63
C GLY A 195 17.72 1.49 6.08
N ARG A 196 17.98 2.43 5.17
CA ARG A 196 18.49 3.78 5.48
C ARG A 196 17.44 4.87 5.26
N THR A 197 16.28 4.50 4.73
CA THR A 197 15.20 5.41 4.38
C THR A 197 14.55 6.04 5.60
N ASP A 198 14.21 7.33 5.49
CA ASP A 198 13.25 8.00 6.39
C ASP A 198 11.82 7.61 5.99
N PHE A 199 11.22 6.70 6.75
CA PHE A 199 9.88 6.19 6.46
C PHE A 199 8.76 7.18 6.76
N ALA A 200 8.97 8.15 7.65
CA ALA A 200 7.98 9.21 7.87
C ALA A 200 7.91 10.12 6.64
N ALA A 201 9.08 10.51 6.11
CA ALA A 201 9.15 11.27 4.86
C ALA A 201 8.58 10.47 3.68
N ALA A 202 8.91 9.18 3.56
CA ALA A 202 8.40 8.32 2.50
C ALA A 202 6.87 8.18 2.54
N GLU A 203 6.26 8.07 3.72
CA GLU A 203 4.81 7.99 3.88
C GLU A 203 4.13 9.32 3.50
N LYS A 204 4.72 10.45 3.90
CA LYS A 204 4.23 11.78 3.48
C LYS A 204 4.29 11.92 1.96
N ASP A 205 5.40 11.54 1.35
CA ASP A 205 5.59 11.57 -0.09
C ASP A 205 4.57 10.68 -0.82
N ARG A 206 4.26 9.50 -0.27
CA ARG A 206 3.23 8.60 -0.80
C ARG A 206 1.85 9.26 -0.81
N ILE A 207 1.44 9.87 0.30
CA ILE A 207 0.15 10.56 0.42
C ILE A 207 0.08 11.72 -0.57
N GLU A 208 1.14 12.52 -0.67
CA GLU A 208 1.20 13.64 -1.58
C GLU A 208 1.15 13.19 -3.05
N ALA A 209 1.82 12.09 -3.40
CA ALA A 209 1.77 11.52 -4.74
C ALA A 209 0.35 11.11 -5.14
N PHE A 210 -0.40 10.44 -4.25
CA PHE A 210 -1.81 10.12 -4.51
C PHE A 210 -2.68 11.37 -4.67
N SER A 211 -2.45 12.41 -3.86
CA SER A 211 -3.15 13.69 -3.99
C SER A 211 -2.89 14.35 -5.35
N LYS A 212 -1.63 14.32 -5.82
CA LYS A 212 -1.27 14.85 -7.16
C LYS A 212 -1.89 14.03 -8.29
N LEU A 213 -1.89 12.70 -8.22
CA LEU A 213 -2.58 11.85 -9.20
C LEU A 213 -4.09 12.15 -9.25
N SER A 214 -4.73 12.31 -8.09
CA SER A 214 -6.16 12.67 -8.01
C SER A 214 -6.45 14.00 -8.70
N ARG A 215 -5.59 15.01 -8.51
CA ARG A 215 -5.72 16.31 -9.20
C ARG A 215 -5.54 16.19 -10.72
N ALA A 216 -4.58 15.41 -11.19
CA ALA A 216 -4.36 15.17 -12.62
C ALA A 216 -5.56 14.44 -13.25
N ASP A 217 -6.07 13.40 -12.60
CA ASP A 217 -7.24 12.65 -13.07
C ASP A 217 -8.53 13.49 -13.05
N ASN A 218 -8.71 14.33 -12.04
CA ASN A 218 -9.85 15.26 -12.00
C ASN A 218 -9.83 16.26 -13.14
N TRP A 219 -8.65 16.69 -13.57
CA TRP A 219 -8.53 17.53 -14.77
C TRP A 219 -8.95 16.74 -16.02
N LEU A 220 -8.48 15.50 -16.20
CA LEU A 220 -8.89 14.64 -17.32
C LEU A 220 -10.40 14.45 -17.39
N LYS A 221 -11.06 14.23 -16.25
CA LYS A 221 -12.53 14.09 -16.18
C LYS A 221 -13.25 15.35 -16.64
N LYS A 222 -12.72 16.53 -16.30
CA LYS A 222 -13.28 17.83 -16.73
C LYS A 222 -13.02 18.12 -18.20
N ALA A 223 -11.87 17.73 -18.72
CA ALA A 223 -11.52 17.93 -20.13
C ALA A 223 -12.31 17.01 -21.08
N ALA A 224 -12.89 15.92 -20.55
CA ALA A 224 -13.71 14.96 -21.31
C ALA A 224 -15.22 15.23 -21.21
N ALA A 225 -15.65 16.18 -20.38
CA ALA A 225 -17.04 16.60 -20.19
C ALA A 225 -17.38 17.79 -21.10
#